data_AF-A0A554ITP8-F1
#
_entry.id   AF-A0A554ITP8-F1
#
_cell.length_a   1.000
_cell.length_b   1.000
_cell.length_c   1.000
_cell.angle_alpha   90.00
_cell.angle_beta   90.00
_cell.angle_gamma   90.00
#
_symmetry.space_group_name_H-M   'P 1'
#
loop_
_entity.id
_entity.type
_entity.pdbx_description
1 polymer ?
#
loop_
_entity_poly.entity_id
_entity_poly.type
_entity_poly.pdbx_seq_one_letter_code
_entity_poly.pdbx_strand_id
1 'polypeptide(L)'
;MNEVCTHCSAPFEITQADLDFYARVSPEIAGKRYDIPAPKLCPDCRQQRRLAWRNERHLYHQKCELTGKSVITNFGEHTGIHVYDAHEWWTDKWDPLSYGRSFDFSRPFFEQYAELQCVVPQLSLSVWNSENADYCNYIGNVKGSYL
;
A
#
# COMPACT_ATOMS: atom_id res chain seq x y z
N MET A 1 22.10 3.65 -21.77
CA MET A 1 22.30 2.19 -21.71
C MET A 1 20.97 1.52 -22.02
N ASN A 2 20.93 0.59 -22.98
CA ASN A 2 19.71 -0.13 -23.32
C ASN A 2 19.65 -1.43 -22.52
N GLU A 3 18.61 -1.55 -21.71
CA GLU A 3 18.34 -2.69 -20.84
C GLU A 3 17.10 -3.45 -21.31
N VAL A 4 16.97 -4.70 -20.90
CA VAL A 4 15.80 -5.54 -21.18
C VAL A 4 15.00 -5.72 -19.89
N CYS A 5 13.71 -5.41 -19.94
CA CYS A 5 12.83 -5.55 -18.79
C CYS A 5 12.71 -7.01 -18.36
N THR A 6 13.07 -7.31 -17.11
CA THR A 6 13.01 -8.68 -16.56
C THR A 6 11.60 -9.26 -16.42
N HIS A 7 10.54 -8.46 -16.61
CA HIS A 7 9.16 -8.89 -16.48
C HIS A 7 8.44 -9.08 -17.83
N CYS A 8 8.52 -8.10 -18.73
CA CYS A 8 7.84 -8.15 -20.02
C CYS A 8 8.79 -8.34 -21.22
N SER A 9 10.10 -8.45 -20.98
CA SER A 9 11.14 -8.58 -22.00
C SER A 9 11.24 -7.41 -22.99
N ALA A 10 10.52 -6.31 -22.76
CA ALA A 10 10.60 -5.11 -23.59
C ALA A 10 11.94 -4.36 -23.35
N PRO A 11 12.58 -3.82 -24.39
CA PRO A 11 13.74 -2.97 -24.23
C PRO A 11 13.34 -1.63 -23.61
N PHE A 12 14.21 -1.05 -22.79
CA PHE A 12 14.05 0.30 -22.27
C PHE A 12 15.40 0.97 -22.05
N GLU A 13 15.42 2.30 -22.11
CA GLU A 13 16.63 3.08 -21.94
C GLU A 13 16.81 3.52 -20.48
N ILE A 14 18.07 3.50 -20.03
CA ILE A 14 18.55 4.18 -18.82
C ILE A 14 19.57 5.21 -19.28
N THR A 15 19.25 6.49 -19.12
CA THR A 15 20.09 7.61 -19.55
C THR A 15 21.24 7.83 -18.58
N GLN A 16 22.26 8.59 -18.99
CA GLN A 16 23.32 9.01 -18.06
C GLN A 16 22.75 9.85 -16.91
N ALA A 17 21.77 10.71 -17.19
CA ALA A 17 21.11 11.52 -16.18
C ALA A 17 20.38 10.66 -15.12
N ASP A 18 19.81 9.51 -15.53
CA ASP A 18 19.23 8.55 -14.57
C ASP A 18 20.31 7.95 -13.66
N LEU A 19 21.46 7.56 -14.21
CA LEU A 19 22.57 7.00 -13.44
C LEU A 19 23.14 8.03 -12.45
N ASP A 20 23.34 9.26 -12.90
CA ASP A 20 23.81 10.38 -12.08
C ASP A 20 22.80 10.69 -10.97
N PHE A 21 21.50 10.61 -11.26
CA PHE A 21 20.43 10.76 -10.27
C PHE A 21 20.53 9.69 -9.19
N TYR A 22 20.59 8.41 -9.57
CA TYR A 22 20.70 7.30 -8.60
C TYR A 22 21.95 7.44 -7.74
N ALA A 23 23.08 7.80 -8.34
CA ALA A 23 24.32 8.06 -7.61
C ALA A 23 24.13 9.22 -6.61
N ARG A 24 23.48 10.31 -7.01
CA ARG A 24 23.26 11.47 -6.14
C ARG A 24 22.31 11.19 -4.98
N VAL A 25 21.27 10.38 -5.18
CA VAL A 25 20.29 10.07 -4.12
C VAL A 25 20.66 8.86 -3.26
N SER A 26 21.77 8.18 -3.58
CA SER A 26 22.29 7.05 -2.80
C SER A 26 22.69 7.53 -1.40
N PRO A 27 22.05 7.04 -0.32
CA PRO A 27 22.29 7.57 1.01
C PRO A 27 23.65 7.13 1.56
N GLU A 28 24.24 8.01 2.36
CA GLU A 28 25.39 7.68 3.19
C GLU A 28 24.93 7.58 4.65
N ILE A 29 25.11 6.39 5.24
CA ILE A 29 24.69 6.11 6.61
C ILE A 29 25.92 5.57 7.35
N ALA A 30 26.33 6.27 8.42
CA ALA A 30 27.50 5.95 9.21
C ALA A 30 28.81 5.84 8.39
N GLY A 31 29.03 6.79 7.46
CA GLY A 31 30.23 6.83 6.61
C GLY A 31 30.28 5.75 5.52
N LYS A 32 29.20 4.95 5.38
CA LYS A 32 29.05 3.96 4.33
C LYS A 32 27.99 4.40 3.34
N ARG A 33 28.35 4.43 2.06
CA ARG A 33 27.43 4.69 0.96
C ARG A 33 26.63 3.44 0.62
N TYR A 34 25.33 3.60 0.40
CA TYR A 34 24.42 2.55 -0.03
C TYR A 34 23.89 2.90 -1.41
N ASP A 35 24.47 2.28 -2.43
CA ASP A 35 24.10 2.58 -3.81
C ASP A 35 22.68 2.13 -4.13
N ILE A 36 21.89 3.04 -4.70
CA ILE A 36 20.57 2.73 -5.24
C ILE A 36 20.77 2.18 -6.66
N PRO A 37 20.43 0.90 -6.93
CA PRO A 37 20.68 0.32 -8.23
C PRO A 37 19.72 0.86 -9.29
N ALA A 38 20.20 0.90 -10.54
CA ALA A 38 19.37 1.19 -11.69
C ALA A 38 18.23 0.15 -11.86
N PRO A 39 17.08 0.54 -12.43
CA PRO A 39 15.90 -0.31 -12.50
C PRO A 39 16.10 -1.50 -13.44
N LYS A 40 15.61 -2.68 -13.04
CA LYS A 40 15.56 -3.90 -13.90
C LYS A 40 14.24 -4.06 -14.66
N LEU A 41 13.34 -3.09 -14.50
CA LEU A 41 12.00 -3.08 -15.07
C LEU A 41 11.82 -1.81 -15.88
N CYS A 42 11.16 -1.94 -17.03
CA CYS A 42 10.75 -0.79 -17.81
C CYS A 42 9.79 0.13 -17.02
N PRO A 43 9.64 1.40 -17.43
CA PRO A 43 8.75 2.35 -16.77
C PRO A 43 7.33 1.81 -16.55
N ASP A 44 6.76 1.12 -17.53
CA ASP A 44 5.38 0.59 -17.45
C ASP A 44 5.24 -0.52 -16.42
N CYS A 45 6.17 -1.50 -16.39
CA CYS A 45 6.14 -2.54 -15.37
C CYS A 45 6.37 -1.98 -13.96
N ARG A 46 7.20 -0.93 -13.81
CA ARG A 46 7.34 -0.23 -12.53
C ARG A 46 6.04 0.47 -12.14
N GLN A 47 5.34 1.07 -13.10
CA GLN A 47 4.04 1.70 -12.86
C GLN A 47 2.99 0.68 -12.45
N GLN A 48 2.91 -0.46 -13.13
CA GLN A 48 2.02 -1.56 -12.76
C GLN A 48 2.27 -2.05 -11.34
N ARG A 49 3.53 -2.24 -10.94
CA ARG A 49 3.88 -2.61 -9.54
C ARG A 49 3.45 -1.57 -8.52
N ARG A 50 3.61 -0.27 -8.81
CA ARG A 50 3.13 0.82 -7.94
C ARG A 50 1.60 0.80 -7.81
N LEU A 51 0.90 0.52 -8.91
CA LEU A 51 -0.56 0.50 -8.96
C LEU A 51 -1.17 -0.81 -8.43
N ALA A 52 -0.40 -1.89 -8.34
CA ALA A 52 -0.90 -3.19 -7.85
C ALA A 52 -1.47 -3.12 -6.43
N TRP A 53 -0.97 -2.18 -5.61
CA TRP A 53 -1.43 -1.95 -4.25
C TRP A 53 -2.51 -0.87 -4.14
N ARG A 54 -2.89 -0.23 -5.25
CA ARG A 54 -3.88 0.84 -5.26
C ARG A 54 -5.14 0.39 -5.99
N ASN A 55 -6.17 0.07 -5.23
CA ASN A 55 -7.51 -0.08 -5.79
C ASN A 55 -8.27 1.25 -5.72
N GLU A 56 -8.03 2.14 -6.67
CA GLU A 56 -8.74 3.43 -6.81
C GLU A 56 -9.94 3.33 -7.76
N ARG A 57 -10.29 2.13 -8.24
CA ARG A 57 -11.22 1.96 -9.37
C ARG A 57 -12.57 1.38 -9.00
N HIS A 58 -12.63 0.56 -7.94
CA HIS A 58 -13.86 -0.07 -7.49
C HIS A 58 -14.05 0.12 -6.00
N LEU A 59 -15.23 0.62 -5.66
CA LEU A 59 -15.69 0.76 -4.28
C LEU A 59 -16.73 -0.33 -4.00
N TYR A 60 -16.67 -0.89 -2.79
CA TYR A 60 -17.54 -1.94 -2.31
C TYR A 60 -18.19 -1.50 -1.01
N HIS A 61 -19.36 -2.05 -0.72
CA HIS A 61 -19.92 -2.01 0.61
C HIS A 61 -19.40 -3.21 1.41
N GLN A 62 -18.89 -2.95 2.61
CA GLN A 62 -18.56 -3.96 3.59
C GLN A 62 -19.09 -3.55 4.96
N LYS A 63 -19.01 -4.45 5.94
CA LYS A 63 -19.27 -4.11 7.34
C LYS A 63 -17.94 -3.83 8.04
N CYS A 64 -17.90 -2.75 8.81
CA CYS A 64 -16.83 -2.51 9.77
C CYS A 64 -16.79 -3.68 10.75
N GLU A 65 -15.67 -4.38 10.82
CA GLU A 65 -15.53 -5.57 11.67
C GLU A 65 -15.62 -5.22 13.17
N LEU A 66 -15.30 -3.97 13.56
CA LEU A 66 -15.38 -3.51 14.95
C LEU A 66 -16.81 -3.20 15.40
N THR A 67 -17.63 -2.58 14.53
CA THR A 67 -18.94 -2.03 14.92
C THR A 67 -20.13 -2.61 14.17
N GLY A 68 -19.89 -3.37 13.09
CA GLY A 68 -20.91 -3.90 12.19
C GLY A 68 -21.55 -2.87 11.25
N LYS A 69 -21.16 -1.59 11.34
CA LYS A 69 -21.67 -0.50 10.50
C LYS A 69 -21.32 -0.74 9.01
N SER A 70 -22.24 -0.45 8.10
CA SER A 70 -21.95 -0.47 6.66
C SER A 70 -20.99 0.66 6.30
N VAL A 71 -19.90 0.32 5.63
CA VAL A 71 -18.85 1.25 5.17
C VAL A 71 -18.57 1.05 3.70
N ILE A 72 -18.08 2.12 3.06
CA ILE A 72 -17.52 2.05 1.71
C ILE A 72 -16.04 1.70 1.84
N THR A 73 -15.54 0.85 0.96
CA THR A 73 -14.13 0.48 0.95
C THR A 73 -13.61 0.09 -0.44
N ASN A 74 -12.30 0.16 -0.61
CA ASN A 74 -11.58 -0.38 -1.76
C ASN A 74 -11.39 -1.91 -1.72
N PHE A 75 -11.75 -2.56 -0.60
CA PHE A 75 -11.58 -4.01 -0.42
C PHE A 75 -12.90 -4.73 -0.67
N GLY A 76 -12.92 -5.59 -1.71
CA GLY A 76 -14.10 -6.41 -2.00
C GLY A 76 -14.21 -7.58 -1.01
N GLU A 77 -15.43 -8.05 -0.75
CA GLU A 77 -15.69 -9.21 0.15
C GLU A 77 -14.90 -10.47 -0.23
N HIS A 78 -14.72 -10.70 -1.54
CA HIS A 78 -13.92 -11.81 -2.08
C HIS A 78 -12.44 -11.80 -1.66
N THR A 79 -11.92 -10.67 -1.17
CA THR A 79 -10.52 -10.57 -0.72
C THR A 79 -10.29 -11.20 0.65
N GLY A 80 -11.35 -11.42 1.44
CA GLY A 80 -11.24 -11.89 2.83
C GLY A 80 -10.58 -10.88 3.78
N ILE A 81 -10.35 -9.65 3.34
CA ILE A 81 -9.77 -8.58 4.17
C ILE A 81 -10.88 -7.97 5.03
N HIS A 82 -10.68 -7.97 6.34
CA HIS A 82 -11.52 -7.22 7.28
C HIS A 82 -11.22 -5.72 7.18
N VAL A 83 -12.22 -4.87 7.38
CA VAL A 83 -12.05 -3.41 7.35
C VAL A 83 -12.63 -2.76 8.58
N TYR A 84 -12.02 -1.65 8.99
CA TYR A 84 -12.58 -0.73 9.99
C TYR A 84 -12.96 0.60 9.35
N ASP A 85 -14.08 1.17 9.82
CA ASP A 85 -14.51 2.53 9.51
C ASP A 85 -13.40 3.53 9.86
N ALA A 86 -13.23 4.58 9.05
CA ALA A 86 -12.18 5.56 9.24
C ALA A 86 -12.23 6.27 10.60
N HIS A 87 -13.41 6.53 11.16
CA HIS A 87 -13.51 7.11 12.50
C HIS A 87 -13.02 6.14 13.56
N GLU A 88 -13.44 4.87 13.47
CA GLU A 88 -13.09 3.83 14.43
C GLU A 88 -11.60 3.48 14.38
N TRP A 89 -11.01 3.49 13.20
CA TRP A 89 -9.58 3.24 12.98
C TRP A 89 -8.68 4.16 13.82
N TRP A 90 -9.05 5.44 13.95
CA TRP A 90 -8.27 6.44 14.71
C TRP A 90 -8.63 6.52 16.20
N THR A 91 -9.49 5.62 16.71
CA THR A 91 -9.80 5.55 18.14
C THR A 91 -8.93 4.52 18.86
N ASP A 92 -8.88 4.61 20.19
CA ASP A 92 -8.22 3.62 21.04
C ASP A 92 -9.07 2.35 21.29
N LYS A 93 -10.15 2.12 20.53
CA LYS A 93 -11.06 0.98 20.73
C LYS A 93 -10.49 -0.35 20.23
N TRP A 94 -9.39 -0.32 19.49
CA TRP A 94 -8.71 -1.50 18.98
C TRP A 94 -7.20 -1.31 19.10
N ASP A 95 -6.46 -2.40 19.24
CA ASP A 95 -5.01 -2.38 19.34
C ASP A 95 -4.39 -3.15 18.16
N PRO A 96 -3.63 -2.50 17.26
CA PRO A 96 -2.96 -3.19 16.16
C PRO A 96 -1.94 -4.23 16.64
N LEU A 97 -1.37 -4.07 17.84
CA LEU A 97 -0.40 -5.02 18.39
C LEU A 97 -1.05 -6.32 18.88
N SER A 98 -2.36 -6.32 19.12
CA SER A 98 -3.11 -7.52 19.53
C SER A 98 -3.10 -8.64 18.48
N TYR A 99 -2.84 -8.31 17.21
CA TYR A 99 -2.70 -9.26 16.11
C TYR A 99 -1.28 -9.84 15.96
N GLY A 100 -0.36 -9.45 16.84
CA GLY A 100 1.00 -9.93 16.87
C GLY A 100 1.07 -11.45 17.04
N ARG A 101 1.97 -12.09 16.29
CA ARG A 101 2.19 -13.53 16.32
C ARG A 101 3.67 -13.86 16.14
N SER A 102 4.07 -15.03 16.65
CA SER A 102 5.44 -15.53 16.46
C SER A 102 5.68 -15.89 15.00
N PHE A 103 6.89 -15.65 14.49
CA PHE A 103 7.28 -16.03 13.14
C PHE A 103 7.78 -17.48 13.10
N ASP A 104 7.23 -18.28 12.19
CA ASP A 104 7.64 -19.67 11.96
C ASP A 104 8.71 -19.74 10.87
N PHE A 105 9.96 -19.99 11.25
CA PHE A 105 11.08 -20.11 10.31
C PHE A 105 11.04 -21.39 9.45
N SER A 106 10.14 -22.34 9.73
CA SER A 106 9.94 -23.53 8.90
C SER A 106 9.07 -23.28 7.67
N ARG A 107 8.39 -22.13 7.61
CA ARG A 107 7.43 -21.77 6.54
C ARG A 107 7.89 -20.55 5.75
N PRO A 108 7.47 -20.41 4.47
CA PRO A 108 7.74 -19.21 3.68
C PRO A 108 7.17 -17.93 4.33
N PHE A 109 7.89 -16.82 4.21
CA PHE A 109 7.49 -15.52 4.76
C PHE A 109 6.15 -15.02 4.19
N PHE A 110 5.97 -15.06 2.86
CA PHE A 110 4.82 -14.44 2.21
C PHE A 110 3.49 -15.13 2.52
N GLU A 111 3.50 -16.42 2.83
CA GLU A 111 2.29 -17.14 3.25
C GLU A 111 1.84 -16.67 4.63
N GLN A 112 2.76 -16.65 5.60
CA GLN A 112 2.48 -16.16 6.95
C GLN A 112 2.09 -14.68 6.95
N TYR A 113 2.70 -13.89 6.07
CA TYR A 113 2.37 -12.48 5.89
C TYR A 113 0.97 -12.30 5.28
N ALA A 114 0.60 -13.08 4.26
CA ALA A 114 -0.75 -13.04 3.70
C ALA A 114 -1.80 -13.42 4.75
N GLU A 115 -1.56 -14.45 5.56
CA GLU A 115 -2.42 -14.82 6.68
C GLU A 115 -2.54 -13.68 7.71
N LEU A 116 -1.48 -12.90 7.94
CA LEU A 116 -1.51 -11.70 8.78
C LEU A 116 -2.36 -10.60 8.16
N GLN A 117 -2.18 -10.32 6.89
CA GLN A 117 -2.97 -9.31 6.19
C GLN A 117 -4.45 -9.62 6.16
N CYS A 118 -4.86 -10.89 6.13
CA CYS A 118 -6.28 -11.25 6.15
C CYS A 118 -6.94 -11.00 7.51
N VAL A 119 -6.23 -11.21 8.62
CA VAL A 119 -6.83 -11.04 9.96
C VAL A 119 -6.68 -9.63 10.51
N VAL A 120 -5.62 -8.91 10.12
CA VAL A 120 -5.40 -7.52 10.54
C VAL A 120 -6.34 -6.63 9.72
N PRO A 121 -7.28 -5.93 10.37
CA PRO A 121 -8.22 -5.07 9.68
C PRO A 121 -7.48 -3.97 8.90
N GLN A 122 -8.02 -3.57 7.76
CA GLN A 122 -7.53 -2.45 6.97
C GLN A 122 -8.44 -1.24 7.13
N LEU A 123 -7.88 -0.05 6.95
CA LEU A 123 -8.65 1.18 6.92
C LEU A 123 -9.59 1.16 5.69
N SER A 124 -10.90 1.36 5.92
CA SER A 124 -11.91 1.23 4.85
C SER A 124 -11.69 2.21 3.71
N LEU A 125 -11.45 3.48 4.03
CA LEU A 125 -11.07 4.57 3.11
C LEU A 125 -9.97 5.42 3.75
N SER A 126 -8.99 5.83 2.96
CA SER A 126 -7.89 6.68 3.42
C SER A 126 -8.36 8.13 3.57
N VAL A 127 -9.03 8.42 4.68
CA VAL A 127 -9.52 9.76 5.03
C VAL A 127 -8.84 10.24 6.31
N TRP A 128 -8.21 11.41 6.23
CA TRP A 128 -7.50 12.01 7.36
C TRP A 128 -8.12 13.35 7.76
N ASN A 129 -8.40 13.54 9.05
CA ASN A 129 -8.84 14.82 9.63
C ASN A 129 -9.89 15.57 8.78
N SER A 130 -10.95 14.88 8.37
CA SER A 130 -11.97 15.43 7.46
C SER A 130 -13.35 15.29 8.06
N GLU A 131 -14.25 16.23 7.75
CA GLU A 131 -15.59 16.34 8.32
C GLU A 131 -16.63 16.26 7.18
N ASN A 132 -17.66 15.43 7.34
CA ASN A 132 -18.70 15.22 6.32
C ASN A 132 -18.10 14.86 4.94
N ALA A 133 -17.24 13.84 4.91
CA ALA A 133 -16.49 13.40 3.73
C ALA A 133 -16.52 11.88 3.54
N ASP A 134 -17.61 11.23 3.96
CA ASP A 134 -17.75 9.77 4.09
C ASP A 134 -17.63 8.99 2.76
N TYR A 135 -17.68 9.70 1.63
CA TYR A 135 -17.61 9.16 0.28
C TYR A 135 -16.29 9.49 -0.44
N CYS A 136 -15.38 10.19 0.23
CA CYS A 136 -14.08 10.55 -0.34
C CYS A 136 -13.02 9.51 0.05
N ASN A 137 -12.01 9.36 -0.79
CA ASN A 137 -10.88 8.48 -0.55
C ASN A 137 -9.57 9.17 -0.92
N TYR A 138 -8.49 8.86 -0.21
CA TYR A 138 -7.19 9.52 -0.35
C TYR A 138 -7.24 11.04 -0.17
N ILE A 139 -8.01 11.48 0.82
CA ILE A 139 -8.19 12.90 1.17
C ILE A 139 -7.66 13.22 2.56
N GLY A 140 -7.35 14.49 2.78
CA GLY A 140 -6.97 15.01 4.08
C GLY A 140 -7.37 16.46 4.28
N ASN A 141 -7.83 16.81 5.50
CA ASN A 141 -8.16 18.18 5.90
C ASN A 141 -9.25 18.86 5.06
N VAL A 142 -10.30 18.12 4.69
CA VAL A 142 -11.44 18.66 3.92
C VAL A 142 -12.73 18.67 4.73
N LYS A 143 -13.67 19.54 4.34
CA LYS A 143 -14.97 19.68 5.00
C LYS A 143 -16.09 19.77 3.97
N GLY A 144 -17.09 18.92 4.09
CA GLY A 144 -18.28 18.90 3.22
C GLY A 144 -17.96 18.53 1.77
N SER A 145 -17.03 17.59 1.57
CA SER A 145 -16.63 17.12 0.24
C SER A 145 -17.32 15.81 -0.10
N TYR A 146 -17.58 15.62 -1.39
CA TYR A 146 -18.19 14.40 -1.92
C TYR A 146 -17.50 14.03 -3.23
N LEU A 147 -16.95 12.80 -3.26
CA LEU A 147 -16.06 12.23 -4.28
C LEU A 147 -14.75 12.99 -4.46
#